data_AF-A0A0W4ZDP8-F1
#
_entry.id   AF-A0A0W4ZDP8-F1
#
_cell.length_a   1.000
_cell.length_b   1.000
_cell.length_c   1.000
_cell.angle_alpha   90.00
_cell.angle_beta   90.00
_cell.angle_gamma   90.00
#
_symmetry.space_group_name_H-M   'P 1'
#
loop_
_entity.id
_entity.type
_entity.pdbx_description
1 polymer ?
#
loop_
_entity_poly.entity_id
_entity_poly.type
_entity_poly.pdbx_seq_one_letter_code
_entity_poly.pdbx_strand_id
1 'polypeptide(L)' 'MQKTPFSSNYKVNAFCQKCLKHGHWTYECKNSIIYKSRPTRTQELKNAMLQKNLKK' A
#
# COMPACT_ATOMS: atom_id res chain seq x y z
N MET A 1 -18.08 -22.93 20.43
CA MET A 1 -17.69 -22.19 19.20
C MET A 1 -18.12 -20.74 19.36
N GLN A 2 -17.18 -19.84 19.66
CA GLN A 2 -17.48 -18.44 19.97
C GLN A 2 -17.76 -17.69 18.66
N LYS A 3 -18.99 -17.17 18.51
CA LYS A 3 -19.41 -16.35 17.37
C LYS A 3 -18.79 -14.96 17.54
N THR A 4 -17.77 -14.63 16.75
CA THR A 4 -17.24 -13.26 16.70
C THR A 4 -18.28 -12.36 16.00
N PRO A 5 -18.58 -11.16 16.54
CA PRO A 5 -19.51 -10.26 15.86
C PRO A 5 -18.82 -9.71 14.61
N PHE A 6 -19.43 -9.95 13.45
CA PHE A 6 -19.01 -9.37 12.18
C PHE A 6 -19.21 -7.85 12.25
N SER A 7 -18.17 -7.13 12.69
CA SER A 7 -18.11 -5.68 12.62
C SER A 7 -18.17 -5.27 11.16
N SER A 8 -19.28 -4.65 10.76
CA SER A 8 -19.65 -4.32 9.37
C SER A 8 -18.83 -3.17 8.76
N ASN A 9 -17.59 -2.96 9.20
CA ASN A 9 -16.74 -1.90 8.70
C ASN A 9 -15.88 -2.36 7.51
N TYR A 10 -16.54 -2.79 6.44
CA TYR A 10 -15.90 -3.28 5.20
C TYR A 10 -15.03 -2.22 4.50
N LYS A 11 -15.29 -0.94 4.77
CA LYS A 11 -14.53 0.21 4.23
C LYS A 11 -13.15 0.34 4.86
N VAL A 12 -13.00 0.05 6.15
CA VAL A 12 -11.69 0.12 6.84
C VAL A 12 -10.68 -0.86 6.23
N ASN A 13 -11.14 -2.02 5.76
CA ASN A 13 -10.28 -3.02 5.12
C ASN A 13 -10.05 -2.75 3.62
N ALA A 14 -10.82 -1.86 2.99
CA ALA A 14 -10.64 -1.54 1.58
C ALA A 14 -9.37 -0.70 1.39
N PHE A 15 -8.47 -1.15 0.53
CA PHE A 15 -7.23 -0.45 0.18
C PHE A 15 -7.31 0.11 -1.24
N CYS A 16 -7.13 1.43 -1.37
CA CYS A 16 -7.14 2.09 -2.66
C CYS A 16 -5.74 2.11 -3.30
N GLN A 17 -5.58 1.49 -4.47
CA GLN A 17 -4.31 1.48 -5.22
C GLN A 17 -3.93 2.85 -5.81
N LYS A 18 -4.89 3.76 -6.06
CA LYS A 18 -4.63 5.08 -6.67
C LYS A 18 -3.96 6.05 -5.70
N CYS A 19 -4.47 6.12 -4.47
CA CYS A 19 -3.98 7.03 -3.43
C CYS A 19 -3.20 6.33 -2.31
N LEU A 20 -3.18 5.00 -2.30
CA LEU A 20 -2.47 4.14 -1.34
C LEU A 20 -2.94 4.36 0.11
N LYS A 21 -4.23 4.61 0.30
CA LYS A 21 -4.88 4.78 1.61
C LYS A 21 -5.96 3.72 1.84
N HIS A 22 -6.21 3.42 3.10
CA HIS A 22 -7.34 2.59 3.54
C HIS A 22 -8.62 3.42 3.64
N GLY A 23 -9.78 2.76 3.59
CA GLY A 23 -11.09 3.40 3.80
C GLY A 23 -12.00 3.38 2.57
N HIS A 24 -11.49 3.09 1.37
CA HIS A 24 -12.28 3.07 0.14
C HIS A 24 -11.64 2.21 -0.96
N TRP A 25 -12.46 1.84 -1.94
CA TRP A 25 -12.01 1.15 -3.14
C TRP A 25 -11.62 2.13 -4.25
N THR A 26 -10.87 1.65 -5.24
CA THR A 26 -10.33 2.49 -6.33
C THR A 26 -11.39 3.21 -7.16
N TYR A 27 -12.62 2.68 -7.24
CA TYR A 27 -13.73 3.27 -7.97
C TYR A 27 -14.35 4.50 -7.25
N GLU A 28 -14.23 4.59 -5.93
CA GLU A 28 -14.70 5.72 -5.11
C GLU A 28 -13.64 6.82 -4.93
N CYS A 29 -12.40 6.56 -5.37
CA CYS A 29 -11.27 7.45 -5.11
C CYS A 29 -11.38 8.75 -5.91
N LYS A 30 -11.60 9.86 -5.21
CA LYS A 30 -11.57 11.23 -5.74
C LYS A 30 -10.21 11.92 -5.60
N ASN A 31 -9.26 11.30 -4.91
CA ASN A 31 -7.91 11.83 -4.77
C ASN A 31 -7.16 11.79 -6.10
N SER A 32 -6.28 12.78 -6.30
CA SER A 32 -5.34 12.78 -7.41
C SER A 32 -4.38 11.59 -7.31
N ILE A 33 -3.94 11.11 -8.47
CA ILE A 33 -2.97 10.02 -8.57
C ILE A 33 -1.63 10.54 -8.05
N ILE A 34 -1.09 9.91 -7.02
CA ILE A 34 0.23 10.24 -6.48
C ILE A 34 1.24 9.41 -7.26
N TYR A 35 2.05 10.06 -8.09
CA TYR A 35 3.19 9.39 -8.71
C TYR A 35 4.26 9.15 -7.65
N LYS A 36 4.48 7.88 -7.28
CA LYS A 36 5.61 7.47 -6.46
C LYS A 36 6.66 6.88 -7.38
N SER A 37 7.82 7.54 -7.51
CA SER A 37 8.94 6.97 -8.24
C SER A 37 9.41 5.70 -7.53
N ARG A 38 9.48 4.60 -8.28
CA ARG A 38 10.19 3.40 -7.83
C ARG A 38 11.65 3.55 -8.26
N PRO A 39 12.60 3.56 -7.33
CA PRO A 39 14.01 3.60 -7.70
C PRO A 39 14.36 2.34 -8.51
N THR A 40 15.28 2.47 -9.45
CA THR A 40 15.78 1.32 -10.19
C THR A 40 16.68 0.46 -9.30
N ARG A 41 16.85 -0.82 -9.64
CA ARG A 41 17.75 -1.74 -8.91
C ARG A 41 19.16 -1.16 -8.74
N THR A 42 19.68 -0.44 -9.74
CA THR A 42 21.00 0.21 -9.65
C THR A 42 21.00 1.45 -8.75
N GLN A 43 19.92 2.23 -8.71
CA GLN A 43 19.73 3.33 -7.76
C GLN A 43 19.62 2.82 -6.32
N GLU A 44 18.93 1.69 -6.12
CA GLU A 44 18.81 1.05 -4.80
C GLU A 44 20.15 0.48 -4.31
N LEU A 45 20.93 -0.15 -5.20
CA LEU A 45 22.26 -0.67 -4.86
C LEU A 45 23.27 0.43 -4.51
N LYS A 46 23.13 1.65 -5.03
CA LYS A 46 23.99 2.78 -4.63
C LYS A 46 23.73 3.21 -3.19
N ASN A 47 22.54 2.95 -2.64
CA ASN A 47 22.20 3.28 -1.26
C ASN A 47 22.66 2.16 -0.32
N ALA A 48 23.79 2.38 0.39
CA ALA A 48 24.39 1.41 1.31
C ALA A 48 23.41 0.85 2.37
N MET A 49 22.41 1.63 2.77
CA MET A 49 21.37 1.20 3.73
C MET A 49 20.34 0.24 3.12
N LEU A 50 19.99 0.38 1.84
CA LEU A 50 18.98 -0.45 1.18
C LEU A 50 19.57 -1.77 0.68
N GLN A 51 20.87 -1.82 0.35
CA GLN A 51 21.57 -3.01 -0.14
C GLN A 51 21.31 -4.28 0.69
N LYS A 52 21.18 -4.15 2.02
CA LYS A 52 20.98 -5.29 2.94
C LYS A 52 19.64 -6.02 2.72
N ASN A 53 18.60 -5.30 2.28
CA ASN A 53 17.25 -5.84 2.11
C ASN A 53 16.96 -6.37 0.68
N LEU A 54 17.87 -6.14 -0.26
CA LEU A 54 17.74 -6.51 -1.69
C LEU A 54 18.41 -7.84 -2.04
N LYS A 55 19.28 -8.36 -1.17
CA LYS A 55 19.92 -9.67 -1.33
C LYS A 55 18.96 -10.73 -0.77
N LYS A 56 17.98 -11.13 -1.58
CA LYS A 56 17.17 -12.34 -1.36
C LYS A 56 17.65 -13.43 -2.29
#